data_AF-A0A4V2XH84-F1
#
_entry.id   AF-A0A4V2XH84-F1
#
_cell.length_a   1.000
_cell.length_b   1.000
_cell.length_c   1.000
_cell.angle_alpha   90.00
_cell.angle_beta   90.00
_cell.angle_gamma   90.00
#
_symmetry.space_group_name_H-M   'P 1'
#
loop_
_entity.id
_entity.type
_entity.pdbx_description
1 polymer ?
#
loop_
_entity_poly.entity_id
_entity_poly.type
_entity_poly.pdbx_seq_one_letter_code
_entity_poly.pdbx_strand_id
1 'polypeptide(L)'
;MPEQAAGTSRQAIDREGRPEPHRLQDWLAVASITIGIGALIMGWVEATHLPGAIAGLIGLPLALYSQMISATTNERWLNIIGMVASFLGLSFALNNGGFSL
;
A
#
# COMPACT_ATOMS: atom_id res chain seq x y z
N MET A 1 -7.55 -26.20 -37.69
CA MET A 1 -7.50 -26.67 -36.30
C MET A 1 -6.24 -27.53 -36.15
N PRO A 2 -5.36 -27.18 -35.21
CA PRO A 2 -5.52 -27.74 -33.88
C PRO A 2 -5.57 -26.66 -32.78
N GLU A 3 -6.63 -26.76 -31.99
CA GLU A 3 -6.65 -26.37 -30.59
C GLU A 3 -5.68 -27.26 -29.81
N GLN A 4 -4.75 -26.69 -29.06
CA GLN A 4 -4.15 -27.36 -27.91
C GLN A 4 -3.95 -26.36 -26.76
N ALA A 5 -5.01 -26.30 -25.95
CA ALA A 5 -4.99 -26.35 -24.50
C ALA A 5 -3.93 -25.53 -23.73
N ALA A 6 -4.42 -24.41 -23.18
CA ALA A 6 -4.31 -24.01 -21.78
C ALA A 6 -3.38 -24.84 -20.87
N GLY A 7 -2.28 -24.21 -20.46
CA GLY A 7 -1.44 -24.61 -19.33
C GLY A 7 -1.16 -23.41 -18.43
N THR A 8 -2.21 -22.95 -17.74
CA THR A 8 -2.25 -22.12 -16.53
C THR A 8 -0.90 -21.70 -15.93
N SER A 9 -0.48 -20.47 -16.21
CA SER A 9 0.27 -19.64 -15.27
C SER A 9 -0.12 -18.19 -15.50
N ARG A 10 -1.09 -17.73 -14.72
CA ARG A 10 -1.53 -16.33 -14.64
C ARG A 10 -0.37 -15.48 -14.12
N GLN A 11 0.49 -15.03 -15.01
CA GLN A 11 1.23 -13.81 -14.80
C GLN A 11 0.88 -12.88 -15.94
N ALA A 12 0.35 -11.71 -15.58
CA ALA A 12 -0.03 -10.65 -16.49
C ALA A 12 1.16 -10.34 -17.42
N ILE A 13 1.07 -10.86 -18.63
CA ILE A 13 1.97 -10.61 -19.75
C ILE A 13 1.06 -9.98 -20.79
N ASP A 14 1.31 -8.72 -21.11
CA ASP A 14 0.67 -8.09 -22.26
C ASP A 14 0.97 -8.90 -23.52
N ARG A 15 0.10 -8.83 -24.52
CA ARG A 15 0.09 -9.68 -25.74
C ARG A 15 1.43 -9.74 -26.53
N GLU A 16 2.45 -8.98 -26.15
CA GLU A 16 3.78 -8.88 -26.74
C GLU A 16 4.96 -9.30 -25.83
N GLY A 17 4.71 -9.87 -24.64
CA GLY A 17 5.79 -10.46 -23.83
C GLY A 17 6.69 -9.47 -23.09
N ARG A 18 6.35 -8.18 -23.07
CA ARG A 18 7.14 -7.16 -22.38
C ARG A 18 6.72 -7.08 -20.90
N PRO A 19 7.66 -6.97 -19.95
CA PRO A 19 7.33 -6.55 -18.60
C PRO A 19 6.60 -5.21 -18.69
N GLU A 20 5.40 -5.13 -18.08
CA GLU A 20 4.73 -3.84 -17.93
C GLU A 20 5.74 -2.88 -17.26
N PRO A 21 6.03 -1.74 -17.88
CA PRO A 21 6.89 -0.77 -17.23
C PRO A 21 6.19 -0.34 -15.94
N HIS A 22 6.94 -0.22 -14.84
CA HIS A 22 6.49 0.30 -13.53
C HIS A 22 5.71 -0.64 -12.58
N ARG A 23 5.69 -1.96 -12.82
CA ARG A 23 4.98 -2.92 -11.92
C ARG A 23 5.31 -2.75 -10.44
N LEU A 24 6.58 -2.50 -10.09
CA LEU A 24 6.98 -2.32 -8.70
C LEU A 24 6.37 -1.04 -8.10
N GLN A 25 6.40 0.07 -8.83
CA GLN A 25 5.82 1.33 -8.38
C GLN A 25 4.31 1.22 -8.17
N ASP A 26 3.61 0.54 -9.09
CA ASP A 26 2.17 0.30 -8.96
C ASP A 26 1.84 -0.50 -7.70
N TRP A 27 2.57 -1.59 -7.45
CA TRP A 27 2.38 -2.41 -6.25
C TRP A 27 2.70 -1.64 -4.97
N LEU A 28 3.76 -0.83 -4.97
CA LEU A 28 4.12 -0.01 -3.81
C LEU A 28 3.05 1.07 -3.58
N ALA A 29 2.55 1.73 -4.62
CA ALA A 29 1.49 2.72 -4.49
C ALA A 29 0.19 2.14 -3.93
N VAL A 30 -0.23 0.96 -4.43
CA VAL A 30 -1.40 0.23 -3.91
C VAL A 30 -1.17 -0.24 -2.47
N ALA A 31 0.03 -0.74 -2.15
CA ALA A 31 0.36 -1.16 -0.79
C ALA A 31 0.35 0.04 0.19
N SER A 32 0.92 1.18 -0.21
CA SER A 32 0.95 2.41 0.58
C SER A 32 -0.44 2.91 0.93
N ILE A 33 -1.35 3.00 -0.04
CA ILE A 33 -2.72 3.45 0.23
C ILE A 33 -3.49 2.44 1.06
N THR A 34 -3.32 1.14 0.81
CA THR A 34 -4.03 0.07 1.55
C THR A 34 -3.61 0.06 3.01
N ILE A 35 -2.30 0.08 3.27
CA ILE A 35 -1.75 0.10 4.63
C ILE A 35 -2.13 1.40 5.34
N GLY A 36 -2.06 2.55 4.65
CA GLY A 36 -2.43 3.84 5.24
C GLY A 36 -3.89 3.92 5.65
N ILE A 37 -4.82 3.46 4.80
CA ILE A 37 -6.24 3.39 5.15
C ILE A 37 -6.46 2.42 6.31
N GLY A 38 -5.80 1.26 6.30
CA GLY A 38 -5.87 0.29 7.40
C GLY A 38 -5.39 0.90 8.73
N ALA A 39 -4.26 1.61 8.71
CA ALA A 39 -3.72 2.31 9.87
C ALA A 39 -4.69 3.37 10.40
N LEU A 40 -5.33 4.13 9.51
CA LEU A 40 -6.32 5.14 9.89
C LEU A 40 -7.54 4.53 10.58
N ILE A 41 -8.11 3.47 10.00
CA ILE A 41 -9.25 2.76 10.57
C ILE A 41 -8.89 2.16 11.93
N MET A 42 -7.76 1.46 12.02
CA MET A 42 -7.31 0.82 13.26
C MET A 42 -6.94 1.84 14.34
N GLY A 43 -6.40 3.00 13.95
CA GLY A 43 -6.10 4.10 14.87
C GLY A 43 -7.36 4.70 15.52
N TRP A 44 -8.52 4.60 14.87
CA TRP A 44 -9.80 5.07 15.39
C TRP A 44 -10.51 4.05 16.29
N VAL A 45 -10.31 2.76 16.04
CA VAL A 45 -10.98 1.68 16.78
C VAL A 45 -10.23 1.35 18.07
N GLU A 46 -10.93 1.46 19.20
CA GLU A 46 -10.37 1.37 20.57
C GLU A 46 -9.55 0.09 20.82
N ALA A 47 -10.03 -1.04 20.30
CA ALA A 47 -9.37 -2.33 20.45
C ALA A 47 -8.15 -2.55 19.54
N THR A 48 -7.85 -1.63 18.62
CA THR A 48 -6.84 -1.84 17.56
C THR A 48 -5.77 -0.75 17.50
N HIS A 49 -5.58 0.02 18.56
CA HIS A 49 -4.56 1.07 18.57
C HIS A 49 -3.13 0.52 18.38
N LEU A 50 -2.78 -0.62 18.98
CA LEU A 50 -1.46 -1.24 18.74
C LEU A 50 -1.22 -1.64 17.28
N PRO A 51 -2.07 -2.46 16.64
CA PRO A 51 -1.88 -2.79 15.24
C PRO A 51 -2.02 -1.55 14.32
N GLY A 52 -2.84 -0.55 14.70
CA GLY A 52 -2.92 0.74 14.01
C GLY A 52 -1.62 1.54 14.06
N ALA A 53 -0.96 1.59 15.21
CA ALA A 53 0.35 2.24 15.37
C ALA A 53 1.42 1.53 14.54
N ILE A 54 1.47 0.19 14.57
CA ILE A 54 2.41 -0.59 13.77
C ILE A 54 2.17 -0.38 12.28
N ALA A 55 0.91 -0.44 11.83
CA ALA A 55 0.55 -0.20 10.44
C ALA A 55 0.92 1.21 9.98
N GLY A 56 0.66 2.24 10.80
CA GLY A 56 1.04 3.61 10.50
C GLY A 56 2.55 3.81 10.46
N LEU A 57 3.29 3.17 11.37
CA LEU A 57 4.76 3.22 11.44
C LEU A 57 5.43 2.57 10.23
N ILE A 58 4.83 1.53 9.66
CA ILE A 58 5.31 0.87 8.43
C ILE A 58 4.82 1.63 7.18
N GLY A 59 3.55 2.02 7.17
CA GLY A 59 2.88 2.65 6.02
C GLY A 59 3.46 4.01 5.67
N LEU A 60 3.86 4.81 6.67
CA LEU A 60 4.38 6.15 6.44
C LEU A 60 5.75 6.13 5.72
N PRO A 61 6.79 5.41 6.18
CA PRO A 61 8.03 5.23 5.43
C PRO A 61 7.83 4.56 4.06
N LEU A 62 6.93 3.57 3.97
CA LEU A 62 6.61 2.91 2.71
C LEU A 62 6.07 3.90 1.68
N ALA A 63 5.10 4.74 2.06
CA ALA A 63 4.53 5.76 1.18
C ALA A 63 5.55 6.85 0.79
N LEU A 64 6.41 7.27 1.72
CA LEU A 64 7.51 8.20 1.43
C LEU A 64 8.51 7.61 0.43
N TYR A 65 8.91 6.35 0.61
CA TYR A 65 9.81 5.68 -0.32
C TYR A 65 9.17 5.48 -1.70
N SER A 66 7.93 4.97 -1.72
CA SER A 66 7.14 4.80 -2.95
C SER A 66 7.00 6.12 -3.73
N GLN A 67 6.81 7.24 -3.02
CA GLN A 67 6.75 8.57 -3.61
C GLN A 67 8.03 8.99 -4.34
N MET A 68 9.21 8.60 -3.81
CA MET A 68 10.51 8.96 -4.39
C MET A 68 10.80 8.20 -5.70
N ILE A 69 10.28 6.99 -5.83
CA ILE A 69 10.53 6.12 -6.99
C ILE A 69 9.38 6.08 -8.00
N SER A 70 8.27 6.77 -7.70
CA SER A 70 7.09 6.83 -8.56
C SER A 70 7.43 7.41 -9.93
N ALA A 71 7.00 6.74 -10.99
CA ALA A 71 7.15 7.14 -12.37
C ALA A 71 5.96 7.98 -12.86
N THR A 72 4.75 7.70 -12.38
CA THR A 72 3.54 8.38 -12.84
C THR A 72 2.92 9.30 -11.78
N THR A 73 2.06 10.23 -12.23
CA THR A 73 1.30 11.11 -11.34
C THR A 73 0.26 10.33 -10.53
N ASN A 74 -0.31 9.26 -11.08
CA ASN A 74 -1.31 8.44 -10.40
C ASN A 74 -0.73 7.71 -9.19
N GLU A 75 0.45 7.07 -9.35
CA GLU A 75 1.20 6.47 -8.24
C GLU A 75 1.43 7.51 -7.14
N ARG A 76 1.86 8.73 -7.50
CA ARG A 76 2.14 9.80 -6.54
C ARG A 76 0.91 10.22 -5.75
N TRP A 77 -0.25 10.31 -6.39
CA TRP A 77 -1.50 10.62 -5.71
C TRP A 77 -1.90 9.54 -4.71
N LEU A 78 -1.80 8.26 -5.10
CA LEU A 78 -2.06 7.13 -4.19
C LEU A 78 -1.10 7.16 -2.99
N ASN A 79 0.19 7.44 -3.23
CA ASN A 79 1.20 7.56 -2.18
C ASN A 79 0.90 8.71 -1.22
N ILE A 80 0.51 9.88 -1.71
CA ILE A 80 0.14 11.02 -0.85
C ILE A 80 -1.05 10.66 0.04
N ILE A 81 -2.09 10.02 -0.51
CA ILE A 81 -3.26 9.60 0.27
C ILE A 81 -2.83 8.58 1.34
N GLY A 82 -2.06 7.57 0.95
CA GLY A 82 -1.53 6.55 1.88
C GLY A 82 -0.64 7.15 2.98
N MET A 83 0.17 8.14 2.64
CA MET A 83 1.04 8.86 3.58
C MET A 83 0.24 9.64 4.61
N VAL A 84 -0.73 10.45 4.18
CA VAL A 84 -1.60 11.20 5.08
C VAL A 84 -2.43 10.26 5.96
N ALA A 85 -3.00 9.21 5.39
CA ALA A 85 -3.77 8.22 6.14
C ALA A 85 -2.90 7.48 7.17
N SER A 86 -1.68 7.07 6.81
CA SER A 86 -0.72 6.45 7.73
C SER A 86 -0.32 7.39 8.86
N PHE A 87 -0.06 8.66 8.55
CA PHE A 87 0.28 9.68 9.55
C PHE A 87 -0.86 9.88 10.55
N LEU A 88 -2.08 10.13 10.06
CA LEU A 88 -3.24 10.33 10.93
C LEU A 88 -3.58 9.07 11.75
N GLY A 89 -3.52 7.90 11.13
CA GLY A 89 -3.73 6.63 11.83
C GLY A 89 -2.72 6.38 12.94
N LEU A 90 -1.43 6.62 12.66
CA LEU A 90 -0.38 6.57 13.67
C LEU A 90 -0.63 7.57 14.79
N SER A 91 -0.98 8.83 14.47
CA SER A 91 -1.26 9.86 15.46
C SER A 91 -2.43 9.48 16.37
N PHE A 92 -3.54 8.97 15.81
CA PHE A 92 -4.68 8.52 16.62
C PHE A 92 -4.33 7.31 17.48
N ALA A 93 -3.64 6.32 16.92
CA ALA A 93 -3.20 5.16 17.66
C ALA A 93 -2.29 5.56 18.85
N LEU A 94 -1.30 6.42 18.63
CA LEU A 94 -0.41 6.89 19.69
C LEU A 94 -1.14 7.70 20.76
N ASN A 95 -2.05 8.59 20.36
CA ASN A 95 -2.83 9.40 21.29
C ASN A 95 -3.71 8.57 22.22
N ASN A 96 -4.13 7.39 21.78
CA ASN A 96 -4.96 6.47 22.56
C ASN A 96 -4.19 5.29 23.16
N GLY A 97 -2.87 5.42 23.35
CA GLY A 97 -2.07 4.40 24.05
C GLY A 97 -1.67 3.21 23.19
N GLY A 98 -1.49 3.37 21.88
CA GLY A 98 -1.13 2.28 20.95
C GLY A 98 0.14 1.49 21.31
N PHE A 99 0.97 1.94 22.25
CA PHE A 99 2.10 1.16 22.79
C PHE A 99 2.07 0.98 24.31
N SER A 100 0.99 1.39 24.99
CA SER A 100 0.77 1.02 26.39
C SER A 100 0.14 -0.37 26.43
N LEU A 101 1.01 -1.39 26.51
CA LEU A 101 0.62 -2.76 26.84
C LEU A 101 0.11 -2.86 28.28
#